data_AF-A0A414J0B5-F1
#
_entry.id   AF-A0A414J0B5-F1
#
_cell.length_a   1.000
_cell.length_b   1.000
_cell.length_c   1.000
_cell.angle_alpha   90.00
_cell.angle_beta   90.00
_cell.angle_gamma   90.00
#
_symmetry.space_group_name_H-M   'P 1'
#
loop_
_entity.id
_entity.type
_entity.pdbx_description
1 polymer ?
#
loop_
_entity_poly.entity_id
_entity_poly.type
_entity_poly.pdbx_seq_one_letter_code
_entity_poly.pdbx_strand_id
1 'polypeptide(L)'
;MVPFLYVAMKSLYWSNGKTLKKIMWCDDNKIKPYFIKAGKNLTYRNLRRQLTDSLEDKPFPKLPEELQKHTFWEFGSKEEHFKYRSAVMQTYIYGNFPVFEGFNHMQYQIRDPEGFARMLETIMETDRLPKLTFAI
;
A
#
# COMPACT_ATOMS: atom_id res chain seq x y z
N MET A 1 6.12 -12.91 -15.01
CA MET A 1 5.15 -12.15 -14.20
C MET A 1 4.46 -10.99 -14.92
N VAL A 2 5.15 -10.22 -15.76
CA VAL A 2 4.58 -9.03 -16.46
C VAL A 2 3.22 -9.28 -17.15
N PRO A 3 3.01 -10.37 -17.92
CA PRO A 3 1.73 -10.57 -18.62
C PRO A 3 0.55 -10.76 -17.66
N PHE A 4 0.74 -11.51 -16.57
CA PHE A 4 -0.32 -11.76 -15.58
C PHE A 4 -0.70 -10.49 -14.81
N LEU A 5 0.30 -9.72 -14.35
CA LEU A 5 0.07 -8.45 -13.67
C LEU A 5 -0.62 -7.44 -14.60
N TYR A 6 -0.24 -7.41 -15.89
CA TYR A 6 -0.91 -6.54 -16.87
C TYR A 6 -2.38 -6.91 -16.99
N VAL A 7 -2.69 -8.18 -17.21
CA VAL A 7 -4.07 -8.66 -17.32
C VAL A 7 -4.86 -8.41 -16.03
N ALA A 8 -4.28 -8.63 -14.86
CA ALA A 8 -4.90 -8.33 -13.57
C ALA A 8 -5.30 -6.84 -13.50
N MET A 9 -4.38 -5.93 -13.77
CA MET A 9 -4.67 -4.49 -13.73
C MET A 9 -5.65 -4.04 -14.82
N LYS A 10 -5.58 -4.61 -16.04
CA LYS A 10 -6.59 -4.34 -17.10
C LYS A 10 -7.97 -4.88 -16.72
N SER A 11 -8.05 -5.97 -15.97
CA SER A 11 -9.33 -6.53 -15.52
C SER A 11 -10.14 -5.55 -14.67
N LEU A 12 -9.47 -4.63 -13.95
CA LEU A 12 -10.14 -3.57 -13.19
C LEU A 12 -10.95 -2.66 -14.11
N TYR A 13 -10.42 -2.34 -15.29
CA TYR A 13 -11.15 -1.59 -16.31
C TYR A 13 -12.23 -2.44 -16.98
N TRP A 14 -11.90 -3.63 -17.46
CA TRP A 14 -12.85 -4.48 -18.21
C TRP A 14 -14.04 -4.95 -17.38
N SER A 15 -13.86 -5.14 -16.07
CA SER A 15 -14.91 -5.58 -15.16
C SER A 15 -15.64 -4.43 -14.47
N ASN A 16 -15.36 -3.17 -14.85
CA ASN A 16 -15.86 -1.97 -14.17
C ASN A 16 -15.60 -2.01 -12.65
N GLY A 17 -14.37 -2.40 -12.27
CA GLY A 17 -13.90 -2.45 -10.89
C GLY A 17 -14.40 -3.62 -10.05
N LYS A 18 -15.13 -4.60 -10.61
CA LYS A 18 -15.60 -5.78 -9.86
C LYS A 18 -14.46 -6.64 -9.30
N THR A 19 -13.29 -6.62 -9.94
CA THR A 19 -12.11 -7.36 -9.48
C THR A 19 -11.27 -6.62 -8.44
N LEU A 20 -11.64 -5.37 -8.07
CA LEU A 20 -10.82 -4.52 -7.19
C LEU A 20 -10.49 -5.17 -5.86
N LYS A 21 -11.50 -5.71 -5.16
CA LYS A 21 -11.30 -6.40 -3.87
C LYS A 21 -10.32 -7.57 -3.96
N LYS A 22 -10.36 -8.32 -5.07
CA LYS A 22 -9.52 -9.50 -5.26
C LYS A 22 -8.06 -9.14 -5.56
N ILE A 23 -7.83 -7.99 -6.19
CA ILE A 23 -6.50 -7.59 -6.70
C ILE A 23 -5.80 -6.63 -5.74
N MET A 24 -6.54 -5.68 -5.18
CA MET A 24 -6.00 -4.59 -4.34
C MET A 24 -6.42 -4.72 -2.87
N TRP A 25 -7.11 -5.81 -2.49
CA TRP A 25 -7.65 -6.04 -1.15
C TRP A 25 -8.46 -4.87 -0.61
N CYS A 26 -9.25 -4.28 -1.51
CA CYS A 26 -9.89 -3.01 -1.31
C CYS A 26 -11.27 -2.96 -1.99
N ASP A 27 -12.32 -2.55 -1.28
CA ASP A 27 -13.72 -2.70 -1.74
C ASP A 27 -14.54 -1.39 -1.68
N ASP A 28 -13.87 -0.25 -1.60
CA ASP A 28 -14.56 1.04 -1.49
C ASP A 28 -15.07 1.52 -2.86
N ASN A 29 -16.35 1.87 -2.92
CA ASN A 29 -16.99 2.41 -4.12
C ASN A 29 -16.48 3.81 -4.50
N LYS A 30 -16.03 4.62 -3.53
CA LYS A 30 -15.52 5.98 -3.76
C LYS A 30 -14.20 5.99 -4.54
N ILE A 31 -13.35 4.99 -4.32
CA ILE A 31 -12.03 4.87 -4.97
C ILE A 31 -12.07 4.03 -6.25
N LYS A 32 -13.11 3.22 -6.44
CA LYS A 32 -13.26 2.34 -7.61
C LYS A 32 -13.05 3.08 -8.95
N PRO A 33 -13.56 4.33 -9.15
CA PRO A 33 -13.31 5.09 -10.37
C PRO A 33 -11.82 5.35 -10.67
N TYR A 34 -11.00 5.56 -9.63
CA TYR A 34 -9.55 5.78 -9.79
C TYR A 34 -8.89 4.57 -10.45
N PHE A 35 -9.16 3.37 -9.95
CA PHE A 35 -8.57 2.13 -10.46
C PHE A 35 -9.07 1.76 -11.86
N ILE A 36 -10.35 2.04 -12.18
CA ILE A 36 -10.89 1.87 -13.52
C ILE A 36 -10.14 2.77 -14.51
N LYS A 37 -9.95 4.05 -14.15
CA LYS A 37 -9.19 5.03 -14.96
C LYS A 37 -7.73 4.61 -15.12
N ALA A 38 -7.08 4.18 -14.03
CA ALA A 38 -5.71 3.68 -14.05
C ALA A 38 -5.56 2.44 -14.96
N GLY A 39 -6.44 1.45 -14.82
CA GLY A 39 -6.46 0.25 -15.66
C GLY A 39 -6.74 0.56 -17.13
N LYS A 40 -7.57 1.56 -17.43
CA LYS A 40 -7.81 2.03 -18.80
C LYS A 40 -6.52 2.56 -19.43
N ASN A 41 -5.80 3.43 -18.70
CA ASN A 41 -4.59 4.11 -19.16
C ASN A 41 -3.32 3.24 -19.10
N LEU A 42 -3.34 2.13 -18.36
CA LEU A 42 -2.18 1.23 -18.25
C LEU A 42 -1.86 0.58 -19.60
N THR A 43 -0.59 0.70 -20.01
CA THR A 43 -0.03 0.01 -21.17
C THR A 43 0.91 -1.12 -20.73
N TYR A 44 1.07 -2.13 -21.58
CA TYR A 44 2.01 -3.22 -21.30
C TYR A 44 3.46 -2.71 -21.14
N ARG A 45 3.83 -1.66 -21.91
CA ARG A 45 5.14 -1.03 -21.81
C ARG A 45 5.37 -0.36 -20.46
N ASN A 46 4.36 0.35 -19.92
CA ASN A 46 4.44 0.98 -18.60
C ASN A 46 4.74 -0.07 -17.53
N LEU A 47 3.96 -1.16 -17.52
CA LEU A 47 4.15 -2.22 -16.53
C LEU A 47 5.47 -2.99 -16.72
N ARG A 48 5.86 -3.26 -17.97
CA ARG A 48 7.16 -3.89 -18.25
C ARG A 48 8.30 -3.04 -17.72
N ARG A 49 8.27 -1.72 -17.91
CA ARG A 49 9.27 -0.79 -17.34
C ARG A 49 9.30 -0.87 -15.83
N GLN A 50 8.14 -0.78 -15.18
CA GLN A 50 8.04 -0.87 -13.71
C GLN A 50 8.59 -2.20 -13.16
N LEU A 51 8.34 -3.30 -13.86
CA LEU A 51 8.84 -4.62 -13.44
C LEU A 51 10.32 -4.86 -13.79
N THR A 52 10.85 -4.14 -14.78
CA THR A 52 12.28 -4.17 -15.10
C THR A 52 13.08 -3.37 -14.07
N ASP A 53 12.45 -2.38 -13.45
CA ASP A 53 12.97 -1.61 -12.31
C ASP A 53 12.80 -2.35 -10.97
N SER A 54 12.09 -3.49 -10.99
CA SER A 54 11.89 -4.32 -9.80
C SER A 54 13.16 -5.12 -9.54
N LEU A 55 13.72 -4.92 -8.35
CA LEU A 55 15.00 -5.42 -7.87
C LEU A 55 15.24 -6.92 -8.13
N GLU A 56 16.52 -7.25 -8.33
CA GLU A 56 17.04 -8.61 -8.38
C GLU A 56 16.52 -9.46 -7.21
N ASP A 57 16.41 -10.78 -7.40
CA ASP A 57 16.03 -11.73 -6.34
C ASP A 57 17.15 -11.88 -5.31
N LYS A 58 17.28 -10.83 -4.50
CA LYS A 58 18.25 -10.69 -3.42
C LYS A 58 17.51 -10.39 -2.13
N PRO A 59 17.98 -10.91 -0.98
CA PRO A 59 17.43 -10.53 0.30
C PRO A 59 17.47 -9.01 0.48
N PHE A 60 16.41 -8.43 1.03
CA PHE A 60 16.43 -7.03 1.44
C PHE A 60 17.58 -6.81 2.43
N PRO A 61 18.39 -5.75 2.26
CA PRO A 61 19.45 -5.45 3.21
C PRO A 61 18.85 -5.19 4.58
N LYS A 62 19.54 -5.62 5.65
CA LYS A 62 19.15 -5.25 7.01
C LYS A 62 19.21 -3.73 7.13
N LEU A 63 18.10 -3.12 7.56
CA LEU A 63 18.06 -1.70 7.83
C LEU A 63 18.87 -1.40 9.11
N PRO A 64 19.71 -0.34 9.13
CA PRO A 64 20.35 0.12 10.36
C PRO A 64 19.31 0.38 11.46
N GLU A 65 19.70 0.18 12.71
CA GLU A 65 18.81 0.39 13.87
C GLU A 65 18.13 1.78 13.83
N GLU A 66 18.90 2.83 13.60
CA GLU A 66 18.37 4.20 13.51
C GLU A 66 17.29 4.31 12.43
N LEU A 67 17.52 3.74 11.24
CA LEU A 67 16.52 3.75 10.18
C LEU A 67 15.27 2.95 10.56
N GLN A 68 15.42 1.83 11.28
CA GLN A 68 14.28 1.05 11.76
C GLN A 68 13.38 1.86 12.70
N LYS A 69 13.96 2.63 13.63
CA LYS A 69 13.22 3.48 14.58
C LYS A 69 12.32 4.50 13.89
N HIS A 70 12.71 4.95 12.70
CA HIS A 70 11.95 5.89 11.87
C HIS A 70 11.10 5.21 10.78
N THR A 71 11.04 3.87 10.74
CA THR A 71 10.29 3.12 9.73
C THR A 71 8.94 2.65 10.28
N PHE A 72 7.88 2.88 9.51
CA PHE A 72 6.53 2.43 9.80
C PHE A 72 6.10 1.35 8.80
N TRP A 73 5.68 0.20 9.32
CA TRP A 73 5.25 -0.95 8.54
C TRP A 73 3.74 -1.12 8.66
N GLU A 74 3.03 -1.08 7.53
CA GLU A 74 1.58 -1.30 7.46
C GLU A 74 1.28 -2.25 6.30
N PHE A 75 0.32 -3.16 6.48
CA PHE A 75 0.01 -4.17 5.47
C PHE A 75 -1.51 -4.29 5.27
N GLY A 76 -2.01 -3.70 4.19
CA GLY A 76 -3.36 -3.97 3.71
C GLY A 76 -4.42 -3.78 4.80
N SER A 77 -5.31 -4.75 4.95
CA SER A 77 -6.36 -4.71 5.99
C SER A 77 -5.82 -4.94 7.40
N LYS A 78 -6.60 -4.58 8.43
CA LYS A 78 -6.29 -4.90 9.84
C LYS A 78 -5.96 -6.40 10.02
N GLU A 79 -6.78 -7.27 9.44
CA GLU A 79 -6.63 -8.72 9.53
C GLU A 79 -5.31 -9.21 8.90
N GLU A 80 -4.97 -8.69 7.71
CA GLU A 80 -3.72 -9.00 7.04
C GLU A 80 -2.51 -8.46 7.79
N HIS A 81 -2.61 -7.23 8.32
CA HIS A 81 -1.56 -6.63 9.10
C HIS A 81 -1.21 -7.49 10.32
N PHE A 82 -2.20 -7.98 11.09
CA PHE A 82 -1.94 -8.90 12.20
C PHE A 82 -1.38 -10.26 11.73
N LYS A 83 -1.80 -10.75 10.57
CA LYS A 83 -1.33 -12.03 10.02
C LYS A 83 0.15 -11.99 9.63
N TYR A 84 0.62 -10.89 9.03
CA TYR A 84 1.96 -10.83 8.43
C TYR A 84 3.00 -10.06 9.27
N ARG A 85 2.59 -9.13 10.14
CA ARG A 85 3.54 -8.27 10.87
C ARG A 85 4.51 -9.02 11.77
N SER A 86 4.12 -10.19 12.30
CA SER A 86 4.97 -10.98 13.20
C SER A 86 6.29 -11.38 12.56
N ALA A 87 6.28 -11.77 11.28
CA ALA A 87 7.50 -12.10 10.54
C ALA A 87 8.41 -10.87 10.33
N VAL A 88 7.79 -9.70 10.11
CA VAL A 88 8.50 -8.44 9.90
C VAL A 88 9.10 -7.92 11.21
N MET A 89 8.37 -8.06 12.33
CA MET A 89 8.84 -7.72 13.68
C MET A 89 10.07 -8.53 14.09
N GLN A 90 10.18 -9.79 13.67
CA GLN A 90 11.38 -10.61 13.93
C GLN A 90 12.62 -10.10 13.20
N THR A 91 12.44 -9.45 12.05
CA THR A 91 13.54 -8.92 11.23
C THR A 91 13.89 -7.48 11.60
N TYR A 92 12.88 -6.67 11.91
CA TYR A 92 12.99 -5.25 12.21
C TYR A 92 12.41 -4.94 13.59
N ILE A 93 13.15 -5.37 14.62
CA ILE A 93 12.71 -5.31 16.02
C ILE A 93 12.48 -3.88 16.55
N TYR A 94 13.11 -2.88 15.92
CA TYR A 94 12.97 -1.47 16.27
C TYR A 94 11.95 -0.73 15.40
N GLY A 95 11.27 -1.43 14.49
CA GLY A 95 10.27 -0.85 13.59
C GLY A 95 8.97 -0.47 14.31
N ASN A 96 8.21 0.42 13.69
CA ASN A 96 6.87 0.79 14.13
C ASN A 96 5.82 0.00 13.33
N PHE A 97 4.79 -0.53 14.00
CA PHE A 97 3.77 -1.40 13.39
C PHE A 97 2.36 -0.87 13.68
N PRO A 98 1.98 0.29 13.11
CA PRO A 98 0.67 0.88 13.33
C PRO A 98 -0.47 0.03 12.76
N VAL A 99 -1.63 0.06 13.42
CA VAL A 99 -2.85 -0.59 12.93
C VAL A 99 -3.82 0.49 12.48
N PHE A 100 -4.18 0.48 11.20
CA PHE A 100 -5.17 1.40 10.64
C PHE A 100 -6.56 0.75 10.81
N GLU A 101 -7.41 1.36 11.61
CA GLU A 101 -8.78 0.87 11.82
C GLU A 101 -9.76 1.50 10.84
N GLY A 102 -10.64 0.70 10.24
CA GLY A 102 -11.68 1.18 9.34
C GLY A 102 -11.25 1.31 7.87
N PHE A 103 -9.96 1.32 7.56
CA PHE A 103 -9.42 1.23 6.19
C PHE A 103 -7.93 0.87 6.17
N ASN A 104 -7.41 0.55 4.97
CA ASN A 104 -5.97 0.38 4.73
C ASN A 104 -5.27 1.70 4.30
N HIS A 105 -3.93 1.74 4.34
CA HIS A 105 -3.18 2.96 3.97
C HIS A 105 -3.46 3.45 2.54
N MET A 106 -3.65 2.55 1.56
CA MET A 106 -3.93 2.94 0.18
C MET A 106 -5.31 3.61 0.05
N GLN A 107 -6.32 3.11 0.77
CA GLN A 107 -7.63 3.74 0.82
C GLN A 107 -7.53 5.15 1.40
N TYR A 108 -6.74 5.33 2.46
CA TYR A 108 -6.52 6.65 3.03
C TYR A 108 -5.91 7.61 2.02
N GLN A 109 -4.80 7.19 1.41
CA GLN A 109 -4.03 7.96 0.45
C GLN A 109 -4.89 8.43 -0.74
N ILE A 110 -5.83 7.60 -1.20
CA ILE A 110 -6.69 7.93 -2.35
C ILE A 110 -7.89 8.80 -1.92
N ARG A 111 -8.49 8.55 -0.76
CA ARG A 111 -9.69 9.28 -0.31
C ARG A 111 -9.37 10.67 0.21
N ASP A 112 -8.28 10.80 0.95
CA ASP A 112 -7.86 12.04 1.60
C ASP A 112 -6.34 12.19 1.45
N PRO A 113 -5.86 12.54 0.24
CA PRO A 113 -4.44 12.70 -0.02
C PRO A 113 -3.81 13.80 0.85
N GLU A 114 -4.57 14.83 1.23
CA GLU A 114 -4.10 15.92 2.08
C GLU A 114 -3.95 15.47 3.54
N GLY A 115 -4.93 14.75 4.08
CA GLY A 115 -4.81 14.13 5.41
C GLY A 115 -3.70 13.09 5.47
N PHE A 116 -3.55 12.26 4.42
CA PHE A 116 -2.45 11.32 4.33
C PHE A 116 -1.09 12.04 4.31
N ALA A 117 -0.96 13.14 3.56
CA ALA A 117 0.26 13.95 3.56
C ALA A 117 0.57 14.54 4.94
N ARG A 118 -0.42 15.16 5.61
CA ARG A 118 -0.28 15.65 6.99
C ARG A 118 0.11 14.57 8.00
N MET A 119 -0.41 13.36 7.82
CA MET A 119 -0.01 12.21 8.62
C MET A 119 1.48 11.91 8.43
N LEU A 120 1.96 11.87 7.19
CA LEU A 120 3.38 11.66 6.89
C LEU A 120 4.26 12.76 7.47
N GLU A 121 3.86 14.03 7.33
CA GLU A 121 4.55 15.17 7.93
C GLU A 121 4.68 15.01 9.45
N THR A 122 3.58 14.67 10.13
CA THR A 122 3.59 14.46 11.58
C THR A 122 4.52 13.31 11.98
N ILE A 123 4.53 12.21 11.22
CA ILE A 123 5.45 11.10 11.45
C ILE A 123 6.89 11.57 11.30
N MET A 124 7.20 12.30 10.23
CA MET A 124 8.56 12.81 9.97
C MET A 124 9.04 13.80 11.03
N GLU A 125 8.13 14.58 11.63
CA GLU A 125 8.46 15.56 12.66
C GLU A 125 8.56 14.98 14.07
N THR A 126 7.74 13.97 14.38
CA THR A 126 7.53 13.53 15.77
C THR A 126 7.87 12.07 16.03
N ASP A 127 8.19 11.30 14.99
CA ASP A 127 8.32 9.84 15.03
C ASP A 127 7.11 9.12 15.63
N ARG A 128 5.93 9.74 15.52
CA ARG A 128 4.68 9.21 16.07
C ARG A 128 3.57 9.25 15.04
N LEU A 129 2.76 8.20 15.04
CA LEU A 129 1.51 8.20 14.29
C LEU A 129 0.54 9.19 14.94
N PRO A 130 0.05 10.21 14.22
CA PRO A 130 -0.98 11.09 14.76
C PRO A 130 -2.27 10.33 15.00
N LYS A 131 -3.14 10.89 15.84
CA LYS A 131 -4.51 10.37 15.97
C LYS A 131 -5.24 10.58 14.65
N LEU A 132 -5.53 9.48 13.96
CA LEU A 132 -6.23 9.52 12.70
C LEU A 132 -7.74 9.60 12.95
N THR A 133 -8.35 10.73 12.57
CA THR A 133 -9.81 10.92 12.61
C THR A 133 -10.39 10.53 11.26
N PHE A 134 -10.78 9.27 11.13
CA PHE A 134 -11.42 8.79 9.92
C PHE A 134 -12.88 9.23 9.92
N ALA A 135 -13.25 10.10 8.97
CA ALA A 135 -14.66 10.36 8.69
C ALA A 135 -15.26 9.09 8.08
N ILE A 136 -16.05 8.37 8.90
CA ILE A 136 -16.86 7.22 8.47
C ILE A 136 -17.85 7.68 7.41
#